data_AF-A0A358MFD7-F1
#
_entry.id   AF-A0A358MFD7-F1
#
_cell.length_a   1.000
_cell.length_b   1.000
_cell.length_c   1.000
_cell.angle_alpha   90.00
_cell.angle_beta   90.00
_cell.angle_gamma   90.00
#
_symmetry.space_group_name_H-M   'P 1'
#
loop_
_entity.id
_entity.type
_entity.pdbx_description
1 polymer ?
#
loop_
_entity_poly.entity_id
_entity_poly.type
_entity_poly.pdbx_seq_one_letter_code
_entity_poly.pdbx_strand_id
1 'polypeptide(L)'
;MNAVDHPAHRRAHLRAVGARHERRQQGVQGRQLRCRHRKIRQRGSRQDNDQLIGDSANNRLQGMGGNDTLDGGVGGDDTLEGGDGADTFVYQGGHDVIVDYDADLDTIQLDLDTFTDAQIQTAFANAADGTTAGDVIVTFGANNFLTFKTALVEDIRQIVPSDGPFIPTAPARPPAWTVGDPHLQTLDGVGYDFHAVGEYVLLRGKEGGVLDGLFEVQSRMAKVEGVAGVSVNEAVAVRLGTQIVMIDAADANPVWIDGTNTTVADGAVLSVGSHLLTRTGNDYTIFYAGANDTLENGDAQVMISVRSGRLDIAIAASDEMASAVEGLLGDGDGNAANDIARADGTVLDRPLAYEDLYGGYRDDWRVTTDVQSLFTYDQGESLAGFYDADAPGQTVSVDDFDDAAVTDAQTLVESAGVTPGTLAYDNALLDFLLTNDAEFIESSADP
;
A
#
# COMPACT_ATOMS: atom_id res chain seq x y z
N MET A 1 62.20 58.23 -18.58
CA MET A 1 61.25 58.13 -17.44
C MET A 1 59.86 58.11 -18.02
N ASN A 2 59.10 57.07 -17.71
CA ASN A 2 57.67 56.84 -17.99
C ASN A 2 57.18 56.74 -19.45
N ALA A 3 56.60 55.55 -19.71
CA ALA A 3 55.53 55.18 -20.63
C ALA A 3 55.69 55.42 -22.15
N VAL A 4 56.13 54.32 -22.78
CA VAL A 4 55.96 53.84 -24.16
C VAL A 4 54.47 53.41 -24.34
N ASP A 5 53.73 53.46 -25.46
CA ASP A 5 54.06 53.47 -26.89
C ASP A 5 52.90 54.04 -27.73
N HIS A 6 53.21 54.43 -28.97
CA HIS A 6 52.29 54.91 -30.01
C HIS A 6 51.69 53.76 -30.87
N PRO A 7 50.56 53.97 -31.57
CA PRO A 7 49.83 52.96 -32.33
C PRO A 7 50.04 53.04 -33.86
N ALA A 8 49.81 51.93 -34.56
CA ALA A 8 49.77 51.84 -36.02
C ALA A 8 49.08 50.51 -36.40
N HIS A 9 48.21 50.34 -37.40
CA HIS A 9 47.71 51.18 -38.48
C HIS A 9 46.37 50.59 -38.97
N ARG A 10 45.45 51.46 -39.42
CA ARG A 10 44.22 51.11 -40.16
C ARG A 10 44.52 50.76 -41.63
N ARG A 11 43.71 49.87 -42.22
CA ARG A 11 43.06 49.94 -43.57
C ARG A 11 42.29 48.63 -43.81
N ALA A 12 40.96 48.57 -43.85
CA ALA A 12 39.97 49.12 -44.80
C ALA A 12 39.59 48.14 -45.95
N HIS A 13 38.34 47.66 -45.86
CA HIS A 13 37.35 47.35 -46.90
C HIS A 13 37.40 46.09 -47.80
N LEU A 14 36.21 45.45 -47.86
CA LEU A 14 35.46 44.88 -49.00
C LEU A 14 35.21 43.34 -49.05
N ARG A 15 33.93 43.01 -48.79
CA ARG A 15 32.99 42.10 -49.48
C ARG A 15 33.18 40.56 -49.48
N ALA A 16 32.08 39.95 -49.03
CA ALA A 16 31.31 38.85 -49.63
C ALA A 16 31.51 37.40 -49.10
N VAL A 17 30.46 36.95 -48.39
CA VAL A 17 29.73 35.68 -48.53
C VAL A 17 30.55 34.39 -48.58
N GLY A 18 30.55 33.66 -47.46
CA GLY A 18 30.92 32.24 -47.39
C GLY A 18 30.30 31.61 -46.16
N ALA A 19 29.19 30.89 -46.35
CA ALA A 19 28.45 30.17 -45.33
C ALA A 19 29.28 29.00 -44.75
N ARG A 20 29.21 28.80 -43.43
CA ARG A 20 28.82 27.55 -42.74
C ARG A 20 29.39 27.52 -41.33
N HIS A 21 28.57 26.96 -40.46
CA HIS A 21 28.81 26.58 -39.07
C HIS A 21 28.78 27.69 -38.01
N GLU A 22 28.08 27.35 -36.93
CA GLU A 22 28.01 28.02 -35.62
C GLU A 22 27.00 29.16 -35.46
N ARG A 23 25.72 28.79 -35.40
CA ARG A 23 24.73 29.44 -34.53
C ARG A 23 23.92 28.40 -33.77
N ARG A 24 24.39 28.04 -32.57
CA ARG A 24 23.54 27.60 -31.46
C ARG A 24 24.19 28.05 -30.17
N GLN A 25 23.86 29.26 -29.76
CA GLN A 25 23.74 29.68 -28.36
C GLN A 25 23.27 31.14 -28.36
N GLN A 26 22.04 31.32 -27.88
CA GLN A 26 21.35 32.55 -27.43
C GLN A 26 19.93 32.63 -28.01
N GLY A 27 18.95 32.39 -27.14
CA GLY A 27 17.53 32.63 -27.44
C GLY A 27 16.57 31.67 -26.74
N VAL A 28 16.58 31.58 -25.41
CA VAL A 28 15.44 31.04 -24.65
C VAL A 28 15.15 31.98 -23.48
N GLN A 29 14.46 33.08 -23.79
CA GLN A 29 13.60 33.77 -22.83
C GLN A 29 12.17 33.65 -23.35
N GLY A 30 11.27 33.14 -22.50
CA GLY A 30 9.84 33.41 -22.61
C GLY A 30 9.04 32.56 -23.57
N ARG A 31 8.97 31.24 -23.33
CA ARG A 31 7.68 30.55 -23.41
C ARG A 31 7.44 29.88 -22.06
N GLN A 32 6.64 30.53 -21.23
CA GLN A 32 5.80 29.81 -20.27
C GLN A 32 4.94 28.84 -21.08
N LEU A 33 5.46 27.65 -21.33
CA LEU A 33 4.63 26.48 -21.48
C LEU A 33 4.04 26.29 -20.08
N ARG A 34 2.86 26.86 -19.86
CA ARG A 34 1.99 26.41 -18.78
C ARG A 34 1.90 24.90 -18.96
N CYS A 35 2.49 24.11 -18.06
CA CYS A 35 2.12 22.71 -17.94
C CYS A 35 0.61 22.71 -17.76
N ARG A 36 -0.11 22.29 -18.81
CA ARG A 36 -1.52 21.96 -18.70
C ARG A 36 -1.52 20.63 -17.96
N HIS A 37 -2.24 20.56 -16.83
CA HIS A 37 -2.62 19.33 -16.14
C HIS A 37 -2.86 18.23 -17.18
N ARG A 38 -2.03 17.18 -17.17
CA ARG A 38 -2.17 16.09 -18.13
C ARG A 38 -3.33 15.24 -17.65
N LYS A 39 -4.39 15.15 -18.46
CA LYS A 39 -5.49 14.20 -18.27
C LYS A 39 -4.93 12.80 -18.00
N ILE A 40 -5.32 12.16 -16.91
CA ILE A 40 -4.95 10.77 -16.66
C ILE A 40 -5.75 9.89 -17.62
N ARG A 41 -5.08 8.87 -18.16
CA ARG A 41 -5.71 7.79 -18.91
C ARG A 41 -5.18 6.49 -18.33
N GLN A 42 -6.00 5.82 -17.53
CA GLN A 42 -5.66 4.53 -16.97
C GLN A 42 -6.43 3.42 -17.71
N ARG A 43 -5.83 2.24 -17.74
CA ARG A 43 -6.45 1.02 -18.25
C ARG A 43 -6.00 -0.12 -17.34
N GLY A 44 -6.96 -0.85 -16.78
CA GLY A 44 -6.72 -2.04 -15.98
C GLY A 44 -6.26 -3.22 -16.83
N SER A 45 -6.23 -4.36 -16.17
CA SER A 45 -5.79 -5.67 -16.64
C SER A 45 -6.80 -6.26 -17.63
N ARG A 46 -6.99 -7.58 -17.67
CA ARG A 46 -8.10 -8.21 -18.42
C ARG A 46 -8.85 -9.24 -17.58
N GLN A 47 -8.41 -9.48 -16.35
CA GLN A 47 -8.86 -10.59 -15.51
C GLN A 47 -8.74 -10.29 -14.01
N ASP A 48 -7.93 -9.31 -13.62
CA ASP A 48 -7.65 -8.98 -12.23
C ASP A 48 -8.62 -7.89 -11.77
N ASN A 49 -8.90 -7.83 -10.47
CA ASN A 49 -9.71 -6.78 -9.88
C ASN A 49 -8.82 -5.53 -9.74
N ASP A 50 -9.02 -4.54 -10.61
CA ASP A 50 -8.20 -3.34 -10.68
C ASP A 50 -8.79 -2.19 -9.84
N GLN A 51 -7.92 -1.40 -9.23
CA GLN A 51 -8.28 -0.10 -8.64
C GLN A 51 -7.72 1.02 -9.52
N LEU A 52 -8.59 1.78 -10.18
CA LEU A 52 -8.22 2.85 -11.10
C LEU A 52 -8.62 4.21 -10.52
N ILE A 53 -7.65 5.11 -10.37
CA ILE A 53 -7.87 6.41 -9.72
C ILE A 53 -7.48 7.56 -10.64
N GLY A 54 -8.34 8.57 -10.67
CA GLY A 54 -8.11 9.84 -11.31
C GLY A 54 -7.30 10.82 -10.47
N ASP A 55 -7.28 12.07 -10.92
CA ASP A 55 -6.82 13.24 -10.18
C ASP A 55 -7.91 14.31 -10.27
N SER A 56 -7.70 15.50 -9.71
CA SER A 56 -8.71 16.58 -9.75
C SER A 56 -8.94 17.17 -11.17
N ALA A 57 -8.51 16.51 -12.24
CA ALA A 57 -8.66 16.94 -13.61
C ALA A 57 -9.38 15.86 -14.41
N ASN A 58 -10.02 16.21 -15.53
CA ASN A 58 -10.78 15.25 -16.34
C ASN A 58 -9.94 14.04 -16.80
N ASN A 59 -10.27 12.86 -16.29
CA ASN A 59 -9.62 11.59 -16.53
C ASN A 59 -10.46 10.67 -17.42
N ARG A 60 -9.83 9.59 -17.85
CA ARG A 60 -10.50 8.47 -18.51
C ARG A 60 -9.96 7.17 -17.94
N LEU A 61 -10.80 6.40 -17.28
CA LEU A 61 -10.46 5.14 -16.61
C LEU A 61 -11.19 3.99 -17.32
N GLN A 62 -10.52 2.86 -17.48
CA GLN A 62 -11.07 1.69 -18.15
C GLN A 62 -10.63 0.41 -17.41
N GLY A 63 -11.52 -0.23 -16.67
CA GLY A 63 -11.25 -1.43 -15.85
C GLY A 63 -10.84 -2.64 -16.68
N MET A 64 -11.62 -2.90 -17.74
CA MET A 64 -11.50 -3.99 -18.71
C MET A 64 -12.15 -5.29 -18.27
N GLY A 65 -11.61 -6.01 -17.30
CA GLY A 65 -12.24 -7.24 -16.83
C GLY A 65 -11.68 -7.69 -15.50
N GLY A 66 -12.54 -8.23 -14.65
CA GLY A 66 -12.32 -8.27 -13.20
C GLY A 66 -13.39 -7.42 -12.51
N ASN A 67 -13.50 -7.51 -11.18
CA ASN A 67 -14.38 -6.65 -10.40
C ASN A 67 -13.63 -5.38 -10.02
N ASP A 68 -13.77 -4.33 -10.81
CA ASP A 68 -12.91 -3.16 -10.74
C ASP A 68 -13.51 -2.05 -9.86
N THR A 69 -12.67 -1.23 -9.26
CA THR A 69 -13.07 0.03 -8.61
C THR A 69 -12.55 1.22 -9.42
N LEU A 70 -13.45 2.05 -9.92
CA LEU A 70 -13.13 3.20 -10.76
C LEU A 70 -13.52 4.50 -10.04
N ASP A 71 -12.50 5.28 -9.69
CA ASP A 71 -12.65 6.56 -9.01
C ASP A 71 -12.08 7.71 -9.85
N GLY A 72 -12.93 8.62 -10.33
CA GLY A 72 -12.53 9.80 -11.11
C GLY A 72 -11.75 10.84 -10.29
N GLY A 73 -11.86 10.82 -8.97
CA GLY A 73 -11.34 11.86 -8.09
C GLY A 73 -12.26 13.09 -8.00
N VAL A 74 -11.96 13.99 -7.06
CA VAL A 74 -12.85 15.11 -6.73
C VAL A 74 -12.91 16.17 -7.85
N GLY A 75 -14.12 16.42 -8.34
CA GLY A 75 -14.47 17.62 -9.11
C GLY A 75 -14.01 17.64 -10.57
N GLY A 76 -13.44 16.53 -11.07
CA GLY A 76 -13.20 16.29 -12.49
C GLY A 76 -14.51 16.17 -13.30
N ASP A 77 -14.37 16.11 -14.62
CA ASP A 77 -15.44 15.54 -15.46
C ASP A 77 -14.87 14.29 -16.10
N ASP A 78 -15.17 13.15 -15.51
CA ASP A 78 -14.46 11.89 -15.78
C ASP A 78 -15.25 10.98 -16.70
N THR A 79 -14.56 10.04 -17.34
CA THR A 79 -15.17 8.99 -18.16
C THR A 79 -14.70 7.64 -17.66
N LEU A 80 -15.62 6.87 -17.09
CA LEU A 80 -15.37 5.61 -16.39
C LEU A 80 -16.02 4.47 -17.19
N GLU A 81 -15.26 3.41 -17.47
CA GLU A 81 -15.69 2.23 -18.23
C GLU A 81 -15.24 1.01 -17.43
N GLY A 82 -16.17 0.29 -16.80
CA GLY A 82 -15.89 -0.85 -15.91
C GLY A 82 -15.35 -2.03 -16.71
N GLY A 83 -16.20 -2.61 -17.56
CA GLY A 83 -15.85 -3.71 -18.44
C GLY A 83 -16.59 -4.99 -18.05
N ASP A 84 -15.90 -6.13 -18.12
CA ASP A 84 -16.46 -7.43 -17.73
C ASP A 84 -16.27 -7.65 -16.22
N GLY A 85 -17.33 -7.60 -15.41
CA GLY A 85 -17.21 -7.85 -13.97
C GLY A 85 -18.37 -7.29 -13.18
N ALA A 86 -18.26 -7.35 -11.85
CA ALA A 86 -19.09 -6.56 -10.96
C ALA A 86 -18.27 -5.36 -10.49
N ASP A 87 -18.47 -4.21 -11.14
CA ASP A 87 -17.64 -3.03 -10.97
C ASP A 87 -18.23 -2.04 -9.96
N THR A 88 -17.38 -1.26 -9.32
CA THR A 88 -17.76 -0.18 -8.41
C THR A 88 -17.31 1.16 -8.99
N PHE A 89 -18.27 2.05 -9.28
CA PHE A 89 -17.98 3.41 -9.72
C PHE A 89 -18.12 4.38 -8.54
N VAL A 90 -17.03 5.05 -8.19
CA VAL A 90 -17.00 6.05 -7.10
C VAL A 90 -17.29 7.43 -7.68
N TYR A 91 -18.33 8.08 -7.17
CA TYR A 91 -18.71 9.43 -7.57
C TYR A 91 -18.47 10.43 -6.43
N GLN A 92 -17.56 11.38 -6.68
CA GLN A 92 -17.12 12.43 -5.72
C GLN A 92 -17.53 13.86 -6.13
N GLY A 93 -18.46 13.98 -7.08
CA GLY A 93 -18.94 15.27 -7.60
C GLY A 93 -18.24 15.69 -8.90
N GLY A 94 -18.78 16.71 -9.57
CA GLY A 94 -18.42 17.03 -10.96
C GLY A 94 -19.39 16.43 -11.98
N HIS A 95 -18.94 16.29 -13.23
CA HIS A 95 -19.78 15.84 -14.36
C HIS A 95 -19.27 14.52 -14.95
N ASP A 96 -19.52 13.42 -14.25
CA ASP A 96 -18.96 12.12 -14.63
C ASP A 96 -19.85 11.37 -15.61
N VAL A 97 -19.20 10.52 -16.42
CA VAL A 97 -19.84 9.66 -17.41
C VAL A 97 -19.42 8.22 -17.18
N ILE A 98 -20.37 7.36 -16.80
CA ILE A 98 -20.21 5.91 -16.75
C ILE A 98 -20.64 5.32 -18.09
N VAL A 99 -19.77 4.53 -18.71
CA VAL A 99 -19.90 4.11 -20.12
C VAL A 99 -20.72 2.83 -20.29
N ASP A 100 -20.69 1.93 -19.32
CA ASP A 100 -21.13 0.53 -19.47
C ASP A 100 -21.79 -0.06 -18.21
N TYR A 101 -22.45 0.78 -17.41
CA TYR A 101 -23.12 0.36 -16.18
C TYR A 101 -24.14 -0.79 -16.41
N ASP A 102 -23.94 -1.91 -15.72
CA ASP A 102 -24.87 -3.03 -15.61
C ASP A 102 -25.57 -3.02 -14.25
N ALA A 103 -26.87 -2.72 -14.24
CA ALA A 103 -27.65 -2.63 -13.01
C ALA A 103 -27.81 -3.96 -12.24
N ASP A 104 -27.53 -5.11 -12.88
CA ASP A 104 -27.58 -6.42 -12.23
C ASP A 104 -26.24 -6.81 -11.56
N LEU A 105 -25.14 -6.13 -11.89
CA LEU A 105 -23.78 -6.47 -11.41
C LEU A 105 -23.08 -5.30 -10.72
N ASP A 106 -23.18 -4.09 -11.26
CA ASP A 106 -22.38 -2.94 -10.87
C ASP A 106 -22.98 -2.13 -9.73
N THR A 107 -22.10 -1.52 -8.95
CA THR A 107 -22.44 -0.69 -7.80
C THR A 107 -22.00 0.75 -8.02
N ILE A 108 -22.85 1.69 -7.59
CA ILE A 108 -22.49 3.11 -7.48
C ILE A 108 -22.22 3.43 -6.02
N GLN A 109 -20.99 3.85 -5.75
CA GLN A 109 -20.59 4.37 -4.46
C GLN A 109 -20.57 5.89 -4.53
N LEU A 110 -21.22 6.53 -3.55
CA LEU A 110 -21.23 7.98 -3.44
C LEU A 110 -20.33 8.39 -2.30
N ASP A 111 -19.30 9.15 -2.62
CA ASP A 111 -18.44 9.78 -1.63
C ASP A 111 -18.67 11.29 -1.69
N LEU A 112 -19.77 11.67 -1.05
CA LEU A 112 -20.40 12.97 -1.18
C LEU A 112 -20.75 13.53 0.20
N ASP A 113 -19.75 13.98 0.95
CA ASP A 113 -19.91 14.64 2.25
C ASP A 113 -20.87 15.85 2.24
N THR A 114 -21.18 16.37 1.05
CA THR A 114 -22.03 17.54 0.84
C THR A 114 -23.51 17.22 0.67
N PHE A 115 -23.92 15.95 0.52
CA PHE A 115 -25.30 15.54 0.29
C PHE A 115 -25.80 14.55 1.35
N THR A 116 -27.00 14.81 1.87
CA THR A 116 -27.71 13.86 2.76
C THR A 116 -28.29 12.69 1.97
N ASP A 117 -28.52 11.54 2.61
CA ASP A 117 -29.15 10.36 2.01
C ASP A 117 -30.48 10.70 1.33
N ALA A 118 -31.26 11.61 1.93
CA ALA A 118 -32.52 12.07 1.36
C ALA A 118 -32.32 12.84 0.04
N GLN A 119 -31.25 13.63 -0.08
CA GLN A 119 -30.90 14.32 -1.34
C GLN A 119 -30.42 13.33 -2.39
N ILE A 120 -29.63 12.35 -1.99
CA ILE A 120 -29.15 11.25 -2.86
C ILE A 120 -30.34 10.46 -3.42
N GLN A 121 -31.21 9.94 -2.55
CA GLN A 121 -32.40 9.19 -2.96
C GLN A 121 -33.30 10.02 -3.88
N THR A 122 -33.45 11.31 -3.58
CA THR A 122 -34.22 12.23 -4.43
C THR A 122 -33.55 12.43 -5.79
N ALA A 123 -32.22 12.48 -5.87
CA ALA A 123 -31.50 12.63 -7.13
C ALA A 123 -31.70 11.41 -8.03
N PHE A 124 -31.51 10.19 -7.50
CA PHE A 124 -31.72 8.95 -8.26
C PHE A 124 -33.18 8.73 -8.65
N ALA A 125 -34.13 8.98 -7.75
CA ALA A 125 -35.56 8.89 -8.08
C ALA A 125 -35.98 9.88 -9.19
N ASN A 126 -35.27 11.01 -9.30
CA ASN A 126 -35.50 12.03 -10.34
C ASN A 126 -34.58 11.86 -11.57
N ALA A 127 -33.86 10.75 -11.70
CA ALA A 127 -33.08 10.46 -12.90
C ALA A 127 -33.95 10.61 -14.15
N ALA A 128 -33.36 11.16 -15.20
CA ALA A 128 -34.06 11.51 -16.43
C ALA A 128 -33.23 11.17 -17.67
N ASP A 129 -33.91 10.87 -18.77
CA ASP A 129 -33.25 10.68 -20.06
C ASP A 129 -32.49 11.96 -20.45
N GLY A 130 -31.25 11.76 -20.89
CA GLY A 130 -30.40 12.80 -21.45
C GLY A 130 -30.85 13.24 -22.85
N THR A 131 -30.12 14.21 -23.40
CA THR A 131 -30.39 14.70 -24.77
C THR A 131 -29.90 13.74 -25.85
N THR A 132 -28.96 12.84 -25.51
CA THR A 132 -28.53 11.74 -26.36
C THR A 132 -29.36 10.50 -26.02
N ALA A 133 -29.86 9.80 -27.04
CA ALA A 133 -30.64 8.59 -26.83
C ALA A 133 -29.83 7.52 -26.07
N GLY A 134 -30.39 7.00 -24.98
CA GLY A 134 -29.75 6.00 -24.12
C GLY A 134 -28.89 6.58 -23.01
N ASP A 135 -28.72 7.92 -22.94
CA ASP A 135 -28.12 8.55 -21.77
C ASP A 135 -29.17 8.70 -20.67
N VAL A 136 -28.80 8.43 -19.43
CA VAL A 136 -29.59 8.78 -18.24
C VAL A 136 -28.75 9.69 -17.35
N ILE A 137 -29.34 10.75 -16.81
CA ILE A 137 -28.66 11.75 -15.99
C ILE A 137 -29.27 11.78 -14.60
N VAL A 138 -28.42 11.61 -13.58
CA VAL A 138 -28.72 11.89 -12.18
C VAL A 138 -28.15 13.27 -11.84
N THR A 139 -28.93 14.12 -11.18
CA THR A 139 -28.55 15.50 -10.85
C THR A 139 -28.59 15.70 -9.34
N PHE A 140 -27.43 15.90 -8.71
CA PHE A 140 -27.32 16.16 -7.28
C PHE A 140 -27.37 17.67 -6.95
N GLY A 141 -27.08 18.53 -7.92
CA GLY A 141 -27.12 19.98 -7.77
C GLY A 141 -26.86 20.72 -9.09
N ALA A 142 -26.65 22.03 -9.05
CA ALA A 142 -26.50 22.85 -10.26
C ALA A 142 -25.30 22.45 -11.14
N ASN A 143 -24.27 21.82 -10.56
CA ASN A 143 -23.00 21.47 -11.22
C ASN A 143 -22.55 20.03 -10.90
N ASN A 144 -23.43 19.17 -10.39
CA ASN A 144 -23.09 17.79 -10.03
C ASN A 144 -24.03 16.85 -10.78
N PHE A 145 -23.49 16.21 -11.82
CA PHE A 145 -24.22 15.31 -12.70
C PHE A 145 -23.46 13.99 -12.82
N LEU A 146 -24.20 12.89 -12.76
CA LEU A 146 -23.70 11.57 -13.11
C LEU A 146 -24.49 11.08 -14.32
N THR A 147 -23.79 10.82 -15.43
CA THR A 147 -24.38 10.38 -16.69
C THR A 147 -24.07 8.92 -16.93
N PHE A 148 -25.11 8.11 -17.09
CA PHE A 148 -25.02 6.71 -17.46
C PHE A 148 -25.24 6.58 -18.97
N LYS A 149 -24.29 5.99 -19.68
CA LYS A 149 -24.44 5.66 -21.09
C LYS A 149 -25.15 4.33 -21.25
N THR A 150 -25.99 4.26 -22.28
CA THR A 150 -26.68 3.03 -22.69
C THR A 150 -27.50 2.36 -21.58
N ALA A 151 -28.00 3.14 -20.61
CA ALA A 151 -28.81 2.66 -19.50
C ALA A 151 -30.31 2.93 -19.72
N LEU A 152 -31.16 2.21 -18.97
CA LEU A 152 -32.58 2.53 -18.88
C LEU A 152 -32.84 3.39 -17.65
N VAL A 153 -33.61 4.47 -17.81
CA VAL A 153 -33.92 5.39 -16.70
C VAL A 153 -34.60 4.70 -15.52
N GLU A 154 -35.38 3.64 -15.78
CA GLU A 154 -36.04 2.89 -14.73
C GLU A 154 -35.04 2.09 -13.87
N ASP A 155 -33.97 1.54 -14.47
CA ASP A 155 -32.93 0.82 -13.73
C ASP A 155 -32.16 1.81 -12.84
N ILE A 156 -31.77 2.97 -13.39
CA ILE A 156 -31.08 4.02 -12.65
C ILE A 156 -31.94 4.54 -11.48
N ARG A 157 -33.25 4.66 -11.65
CA ARG A 157 -34.16 5.08 -10.56
C ARG A 157 -34.28 4.07 -9.42
N GLN A 158 -33.97 2.79 -9.69
CA GLN A 158 -33.98 1.74 -8.67
C GLN A 158 -32.61 1.58 -8.00
N ILE A 159 -31.56 2.23 -8.50
CA ILE A 159 -30.27 2.24 -7.81
C ILE A 159 -30.50 2.80 -6.41
N VAL A 160 -30.22 1.95 -5.43
CA VAL A 160 -29.95 2.37 -4.06
C VAL A 160 -28.44 2.44 -4.01
N PRO A 161 -27.84 3.63 -4.16
CA PRO A 161 -26.39 3.74 -4.11
C PRO A 161 -25.94 3.14 -2.80
N SER A 162 -24.88 2.34 -2.82
CA SER A 162 -24.32 1.93 -1.57
C SER A 162 -23.76 3.18 -0.92
N ASP A 163 -24.29 3.55 0.24
CA ASP A 163 -23.55 4.31 1.27
C ASP A 163 -22.39 3.45 1.83
N GLY A 164 -21.89 2.52 1.01
CA GLY A 164 -20.77 1.65 1.32
C GLY A 164 -19.60 2.54 1.66
N PRO A 165 -18.89 2.24 2.75
CA PRO A 165 -17.78 3.08 3.18
C PRO A 165 -16.79 3.20 2.03
N PHE A 166 -16.33 4.42 1.79
CA PHE A 166 -15.22 4.68 0.88
C PHE A 166 -14.05 3.77 1.25
N ILE A 167 -13.62 2.93 0.30
CA ILE A 167 -12.46 2.07 0.44
C ILE A 167 -11.29 2.78 -0.26
N PRO A 168 -10.33 3.34 0.50
CA PRO A 168 -9.19 4.02 -0.11
C PRO A 168 -8.40 3.08 -1.00
N THR A 169 -7.88 3.61 -2.10
CA THR A 169 -6.91 2.87 -2.90
C THR A 169 -5.51 2.91 -2.28
N ALA A 170 -4.71 1.89 -2.55
CA ALA A 170 -3.36 1.78 -2.02
C ALA A 170 -2.45 2.93 -2.48
N PRO A 171 -1.50 3.37 -1.63
CA PRO A 171 -0.42 4.28 -2.04
C PRO A 171 0.36 3.73 -3.24
N ALA A 172 0.84 4.61 -4.12
CA ALA A 172 1.57 4.22 -5.33
C ALA A 172 3.00 3.67 -5.07
N ARG A 173 3.42 3.57 -3.80
CA ARG A 173 4.74 3.07 -3.40
C ARG A 173 4.67 1.56 -3.18
N PRO A 174 5.71 0.79 -3.54
CA PRO A 174 5.78 -0.62 -3.17
C PRO A 174 5.63 -0.78 -1.64
N PRO A 175 4.92 -1.81 -1.17
CA PRO A 175 4.78 -2.05 0.25
C PRO A 175 6.09 -2.56 0.87
N ALA A 176 6.31 -2.23 2.14
CA ALA A 176 7.20 -3.00 3.00
C ALA A 176 6.47 -4.25 3.47
N TRP A 177 7.19 -5.31 3.86
CA TRP A 177 6.54 -6.55 4.27
C TRP A 177 7.37 -7.37 5.26
N THR A 178 6.67 -8.25 5.97
CA THR A 178 7.21 -9.37 6.75
C THR A 178 6.37 -10.61 6.48
N VAL A 179 6.98 -11.64 5.91
CA VAL A 179 6.29 -12.86 5.44
C VAL A 179 7.09 -14.12 5.77
N GLY A 180 6.45 -15.28 5.68
CA GLY A 180 7.13 -16.57 5.89
C GLY A 180 7.71 -16.71 7.31
N ASP A 181 8.95 -17.17 7.42
CA ASP A 181 9.73 -17.14 8.67
C ASP A 181 10.60 -15.89 8.76
N PRO A 182 10.21 -14.89 9.55
CA PRO A 182 10.11 -13.50 9.11
C PRO A 182 11.24 -13.05 8.19
N HIS A 183 10.95 -13.07 6.89
CA HIS A 183 11.67 -12.33 5.88
C HIS A 183 11.10 -10.92 5.80
N LEU A 184 11.95 -9.91 5.98
CA LEU A 184 11.53 -8.51 5.97
C LEU A 184 12.03 -7.81 4.72
N GLN A 185 11.20 -6.92 4.17
CA GLN A 185 11.62 -5.87 3.25
C GLN A 185 11.19 -4.51 3.77
N THR A 186 12.15 -3.60 3.88
CA THR A 186 11.93 -2.23 4.35
C THR A 186 11.20 -1.38 3.31
N LEU A 187 10.72 -0.20 3.72
CA LEU A 187 10.02 0.76 2.87
C LEU A 187 10.84 1.22 1.65
N ASP A 188 12.17 1.21 1.74
CA ASP A 188 13.06 1.53 0.62
C ASP A 188 13.68 0.29 -0.05
N GLY A 189 13.14 -0.90 0.25
CA GLY A 189 13.41 -2.14 -0.49
C GLY A 189 14.61 -2.95 0.00
N VAL A 190 15.03 -2.80 1.25
CA VAL A 190 16.10 -3.61 1.86
C VAL A 190 15.53 -4.90 2.41
N GLY A 191 15.90 -6.03 1.81
CA GLY A 191 15.60 -7.37 2.32
C GLY A 191 16.55 -7.82 3.43
N TYR A 192 16.04 -8.42 4.51
CA TYR A 192 16.82 -9.11 5.55
C TYR A 192 15.95 -10.07 6.39
N ASP A 193 16.59 -11.02 7.07
CA ASP A 193 15.90 -12.03 7.88
C ASP A 193 15.92 -11.64 9.37
N PHE A 194 14.81 -11.87 10.07
CA PHE A 194 14.68 -11.52 11.49
C PHE A 194 13.87 -12.55 12.28
N HIS A 195 14.50 -13.68 12.61
CA HIS A 195 13.86 -14.80 13.35
C HIS A 195 13.86 -14.60 14.87
N ALA A 196 13.74 -13.37 15.35
CA ALA A 196 13.62 -13.12 16.77
C ALA A 196 12.28 -13.62 17.31
N VAL A 197 12.19 -13.86 18.62
CA VAL A 197 10.95 -14.32 19.28
C VAL A 197 10.56 -13.32 20.35
N GLY A 198 9.38 -12.73 20.18
CA GLY A 198 8.91 -11.61 20.99
C GLY A 198 7.95 -10.71 20.20
N GLU A 199 7.58 -9.60 20.82
CA GLU A 199 6.80 -8.54 20.18
C GLU A 199 7.74 -7.40 19.75
N TYR A 200 7.60 -6.96 18.50
CA TYR A 200 8.50 -6.00 17.87
C TYR A 200 7.76 -4.93 17.09
N VAL A 201 8.28 -3.71 17.11
CA VAL A 201 7.76 -2.59 16.34
C VAL A 201 8.20 -2.72 14.88
N LEU A 202 7.26 -3.01 13.98
CA LEU A 202 7.52 -3.01 12.54
C LEU A 202 7.68 -1.58 12.02
N LEU A 203 6.75 -0.71 12.39
CA LEU A 203 6.76 0.73 12.11
C LEU A 203 6.03 1.49 13.22
N ARG A 204 6.48 2.70 13.54
CA ARG A 204 5.76 3.67 14.39
C ARG A 204 6.02 5.09 13.91
N GLY A 205 5.14 6.02 14.24
CA GLY A 205 5.44 7.45 14.09
C GLY A 205 6.64 7.87 14.94
N LYS A 206 7.56 8.65 14.37
CA LYS A 206 8.74 9.17 15.08
C LYS A 206 8.32 10.11 16.22
N GLU A 207 9.00 10.02 17.36
CA GLU A 207 8.75 10.87 18.54
C GLU A 207 8.81 12.37 18.17
N GLY A 208 7.80 13.13 18.57
CA GLY A 208 7.62 14.55 18.24
C GLY A 208 7.22 14.84 16.78
N GLY A 209 7.00 13.80 15.97
CA GLY A 209 6.54 13.89 14.58
C GLY A 209 5.02 14.02 14.43
N VAL A 210 4.56 14.08 13.18
CA VAL A 210 3.12 14.23 12.85
C VAL A 210 2.31 12.97 13.13
N LEU A 211 2.96 11.80 13.19
CA LEU A 211 2.35 10.50 13.48
C LEU A 211 2.68 10.00 14.90
N ASP A 212 3.35 10.81 15.72
CA ASP A 212 3.77 10.42 17.08
C ASP A 212 2.56 10.02 17.94
N GLY A 213 2.57 8.79 18.43
CA GLY A 213 1.47 8.20 19.20
C GLY A 213 0.18 7.96 18.42
N LEU A 214 0.12 8.28 17.12
CA LEU A 214 -1.06 8.10 16.27
C LEU A 214 -0.98 6.81 15.44
N PHE A 215 0.20 6.43 14.97
CA PHE A 215 0.40 5.25 14.13
C PHE A 215 1.49 4.35 14.68
N GLU A 216 1.19 3.06 14.81
CA GLU A 216 2.16 2.03 15.21
C GLU A 216 1.68 0.64 14.76
N VAL A 217 2.59 -0.17 14.21
CA VAL A 217 2.36 -1.56 13.83
C VAL A 217 3.36 -2.42 14.58
N GLN A 218 2.87 -3.36 15.38
CA GLN A 218 3.67 -4.35 16.09
C GLN A 218 3.37 -5.75 15.56
N SER A 219 4.41 -6.57 15.40
CA SER A 219 4.27 -8.01 15.11
C SER A 219 4.71 -8.82 16.32
N ARG A 220 3.94 -9.85 16.64
CA ARG A 220 4.32 -10.92 17.56
C ARG A 220 4.93 -12.04 16.74
N MET A 221 6.22 -12.24 16.93
CA MET A 221 6.99 -13.31 16.29
C MET A 221 7.12 -14.49 17.26
N ALA A 222 6.53 -15.62 16.91
CA ALA A 222 6.46 -16.81 17.76
C ALA A 222 7.27 -17.97 17.17
N LYS A 223 7.77 -18.86 18.02
CA LYS A 223 8.53 -20.04 17.56
C LYS A 223 7.63 -21.00 16.80
N VAL A 224 8.18 -21.61 15.76
CA VAL A 224 7.56 -22.78 15.13
C VAL A 224 7.87 -24.04 15.97
N GLU A 225 6.84 -24.75 16.41
CA GLU A 225 7.04 -25.95 17.23
C GLU A 225 7.82 -27.02 16.45
N GLY A 226 8.91 -27.51 17.04
CA GLY A 226 9.73 -28.57 16.44
C GLY A 226 10.77 -28.09 15.41
N VAL A 227 10.81 -26.79 15.08
CA VAL A 227 11.80 -26.21 14.17
C VAL A 227 12.71 -25.25 14.94
N ALA A 228 14.01 -25.54 14.98
CA ALA A 228 14.96 -24.76 15.75
C ALA A 228 15.41 -23.50 14.98
N GLY A 229 15.44 -22.35 15.67
CA GLY A 229 15.93 -21.09 15.09
C GLY A 229 14.96 -20.38 14.14
N VAL A 230 13.72 -20.84 14.08
CA VAL A 230 12.67 -20.32 13.18
C VAL A 230 11.54 -19.74 14.01
N SER A 231 11.09 -18.55 13.63
CA SER A 231 9.85 -17.94 14.09
C SER A 231 8.91 -17.67 12.91
N VAL A 232 7.67 -17.29 13.20
CA VAL A 232 6.66 -16.80 12.25
C VAL A 232 5.97 -15.58 12.85
N ASN A 233 5.40 -14.70 12.01
CA ASN A 233 4.46 -13.70 12.51
C ASN A 233 3.17 -14.43 12.94
N GLU A 234 2.88 -14.48 14.23
CA GLU A 234 1.68 -15.15 14.77
C GLU A 234 0.51 -14.17 14.88
N ALA A 235 0.80 -12.94 15.31
CA ALA A 235 -0.19 -11.90 15.49
C ALA A 235 0.35 -10.52 15.09
N VAL A 236 -0.53 -9.61 14.69
CA VAL A 236 -0.22 -8.21 14.41
C VAL A 236 -1.17 -7.31 15.16
N ALA A 237 -0.67 -6.19 15.68
CA ALA A 237 -1.49 -5.18 16.33
C ALA A 237 -1.14 -3.79 15.76
N VAL A 238 -2.17 -3.02 15.41
CA VAL A 238 -2.07 -1.74 14.71
C VAL A 238 -2.80 -0.67 15.50
N ARG A 239 -2.09 0.39 15.88
CA ARG A 239 -2.66 1.62 16.43
C ARG A 239 -3.02 2.56 15.29
N LEU A 240 -4.27 3.03 15.32
CA LEU A 240 -4.85 3.98 14.38
C LEU A 240 -5.48 5.10 15.20
N GLY A 241 -4.74 6.19 15.41
CA GLY A 241 -5.13 7.26 16.32
C GLY A 241 -5.37 6.76 17.74
N THR A 242 -6.65 6.65 18.13
CA THR A 242 -7.04 6.13 19.46
C THR A 242 -7.55 4.69 19.43
N GLN A 243 -7.70 4.11 18.24
CA GLN A 243 -8.20 2.75 18.03
C GLN A 243 -7.01 1.78 17.94
N ILE A 244 -7.25 0.54 18.32
CA ILE A 244 -6.31 -0.57 18.13
C ILE A 244 -7.04 -1.71 17.44
N VAL A 245 -6.47 -2.20 16.33
CA VAL A 245 -6.90 -3.44 15.66
C VAL A 245 -5.80 -4.46 15.83
N MET A 246 -6.16 -5.64 16.35
CA MET A 246 -5.27 -6.80 16.43
C MET A 246 -5.86 -7.93 15.59
N ILE A 247 -4.99 -8.64 14.88
CA ILE A 247 -5.31 -9.87 14.16
C ILE A 247 -4.36 -10.96 14.66
N ASP A 248 -4.92 -12.04 15.19
CA ASP A 248 -4.18 -13.16 15.78
C ASP A 248 -4.49 -14.46 15.04
N ALA A 249 -3.49 -15.06 14.38
CA ALA A 249 -3.69 -16.28 13.60
C ALA A 249 -3.90 -17.53 14.47
N ALA A 250 -3.59 -17.48 15.77
CA ALA A 250 -3.87 -18.57 16.70
C ALA A 250 -5.37 -18.69 17.02
N ASP A 251 -6.13 -17.61 16.79
CA ASP A 251 -7.55 -17.53 17.10
C ASP A 251 -8.44 -17.97 15.94
N ALA A 252 -9.50 -18.73 16.25
CA ALA A 252 -10.53 -19.10 15.27
C ALA A 252 -11.35 -17.88 14.78
N ASN A 253 -11.47 -16.84 15.61
CA ASN A 253 -11.98 -15.53 15.21
C ASN A 253 -10.87 -14.51 15.45
N PRO A 254 -10.06 -14.20 14.43
CA PRO A 254 -8.73 -13.61 14.64
C PRO A 254 -8.77 -12.11 14.96
N VAL A 255 -9.88 -11.42 14.69
CA VAL A 255 -9.94 -9.95 14.79
C VAL A 255 -10.36 -9.49 16.19
N TRP A 256 -9.60 -8.55 16.74
CA TRP A 256 -9.89 -7.84 17.97
C TRP A 256 -9.85 -6.33 17.71
N ILE A 257 -10.88 -5.60 18.14
CA ILE A 257 -10.95 -4.14 18.01
C ILE A 257 -11.09 -3.56 19.41
N ASP A 258 -10.16 -2.70 19.82
CA ASP A 258 -10.09 -2.10 21.15
C ASP A 258 -10.20 -3.13 22.28
N GLY A 259 -9.52 -4.27 22.12
CA GLY A 259 -9.52 -5.38 23.08
C GLY A 259 -10.80 -6.21 23.11
N THR A 260 -11.70 -6.02 22.15
CA THR A 260 -12.92 -6.82 22.01
C THR A 260 -12.83 -7.73 20.79
N ASN A 261 -12.90 -9.04 21.01
CA ASN A 261 -12.95 -10.04 19.93
C ASN A 261 -14.19 -9.77 19.05
N THR A 262 -13.95 -9.50 17.77
CA THR A 262 -14.94 -8.97 16.82
C THR A 262 -15.05 -9.92 15.64
N THR A 263 -16.26 -10.38 15.33
CA THR A 263 -16.49 -11.23 14.15
C THR A 263 -16.63 -10.37 12.91
N VAL A 264 -15.74 -10.57 11.95
CA VAL A 264 -15.75 -9.90 10.65
C VAL A 264 -16.19 -10.91 9.60
N ALA A 265 -17.35 -10.70 8.97
CA ALA A 265 -17.82 -11.60 7.92
C ALA A 265 -16.96 -11.48 6.65
N ASP A 266 -16.94 -12.51 5.82
CA ASP A 266 -16.33 -12.44 4.49
C ASP A 266 -17.02 -11.37 3.63
N GLY A 267 -16.25 -10.55 2.92
CA GLY A 267 -16.70 -9.37 2.17
C GLY A 267 -17.12 -8.18 3.04
N ALA A 268 -16.94 -8.24 4.36
CA ALA A 268 -17.36 -7.17 5.25
C ALA A 268 -16.42 -5.96 5.17
N VAL A 269 -17.02 -4.78 5.35
CA VAL A 269 -16.32 -3.53 5.58
C VAL A 269 -16.79 -2.91 6.89
N LEU A 270 -15.86 -2.63 7.79
CA LEU A 270 -16.12 -2.15 9.14
C LEU A 270 -15.40 -0.83 9.39
N SER A 271 -16.14 0.18 9.84
CA SER A 271 -15.55 1.40 10.38
C SER A 271 -14.86 1.12 11.71
N VAL A 272 -13.65 1.65 11.86
CA VAL A 272 -12.85 1.62 13.09
C VAL A 272 -12.53 3.06 13.47
N GLY A 273 -13.49 3.74 14.10
CA GLY A 273 -13.41 5.20 14.22
C GLY A 273 -13.56 5.86 12.85
N SER A 274 -12.61 6.71 12.47
CA SER A 274 -12.46 7.29 11.12
C SER A 274 -11.77 6.33 10.14
N HIS A 275 -11.24 5.21 10.63
CA HIS A 275 -10.47 4.24 9.86
C HIS A 275 -11.36 3.13 9.32
N LEU A 276 -10.76 2.22 8.55
CA LEU A 276 -11.49 1.12 7.91
C LEU A 276 -10.79 -0.21 8.12
N LEU A 277 -11.58 -1.28 8.27
CA LEU A 277 -11.14 -2.66 8.16
C LEU A 277 -12.01 -3.38 7.13
N THR A 278 -11.40 -3.95 6.09
CA THR A 278 -12.07 -4.83 5.14
C THR A 278 -11.61 -6.27 5.34
N ARG A 279 -12.44 -7.22 4.88
CA ARG A 279 -12.06 -8.64 4.80
C ARG A 279 -12.54 -9.26 3.49
N THR A 280 -11.65 -9.99 2.82
CA THR A 280 -11.95 -10.87 1.69
C THR A 280 -11.28 -12.22 1.93
N GLY A 281 -12.07 -13.27 2.12
CA GLY A 281 -11.58 -14.60 2.46
C GLY A 281 -10.78 -14.60 3.77
N ASN A 282 -9.48 -14.83 3.66
CA ASN A 282 -8.52 -14.81 4.78
C ASN A 282 -7.65 -13.54 4.80
N ASP A 283 -7.91 -12.62 3.89
CA ASP A 283 -7.13 -11.40 3.72
C ASP A 283 -7.90 -10.23 4.35
N TYR A 284 -7.18 -9.41 5.11
CA TYR A 284 -7.69 -8.26 5.83
C TYR A 284 -6.90 -7.04 5.42
N THR A 285 -7.57 -5.91 5.19
CA THR A 285 -6.90 -4.62 4.96
C THR A 285 -7.39 -3.60 5.96
N ILE A 286 -6.46 -3.04 6.72
CA ILE A 286 -6.67 -1.93 7.62
C ILE A 286 -6.24 -0.64 6.92
N PHE A 287 -7.14 0.33 6.82
CA PHE A 287 -6.88 1.62 6.17
C PHE A 287 -6.76 2.70 7.24
N TYR A 288 -5.59 3.33 7.30
CA TYR A 288 -5.31 4.41 8.24
C TYR A 288 -5.60 5.76 7.60
N ALA A 289 -6.63 6.44 8.10
CA ALA A 289 -7.15 7.75 7.67
C ALA A 289 -6.19 8.95 7.89
N GLY A 290 -4.90 8.69 8.07
CA GLY A 290 -3.87 9.69 8.29
C GLY A 290 -4.02 10.56 9.54
N ALA A 291 -3.14 11.55 9.67
CA ALA A 291 -3.21 12.52 10.77
C ALA A 291 -4.38 13.52 10.64
N ASN A 292 -5.00 13.60 9.47
CA ASN A 292 -6.19 14.41 9.18
C ASN A 292 -7.51 13.73 9.59
N ASP A 293 -7.49 12.45 9.97
CA ASP A 293 -8.65 11.69 10.44
C ASP A 293 -9.75 11.52 9.37
N THR A 294 -9.36 11.56 8.10
CA THR A 294 -10.24 11.44 6.94
C THR A 294 -9.67 10.42 5.96
N LEU A 295 -10.45 9.40 5.60
CA LEU A 295 -10.05 8.41 4.61
C LEU A 295 -9.96 9.04 3.22
N GLU A 296 -8.80 8.94 2.59
CA GLU A 296 -8.51 9.48 1.26
C GLU A 296 -7.68 8.46 0.47
N ASN A 297 -7.77 8.49 -0.87
CA ASN A 297 -6.92 7.64 -1.71
C ASN A 297 -5.43 7.91 -1.45
N GLY A 298 -4.64 6.84 -1.33
CA GLY A 298 -3.23 6.94 -1.01
C GLY A 298 -2.93 6.99 0.49
N ASP A 299 -3.94 6.83 1.34
CA ASP A 299 -3.79 6.54 2.76
C ASP A 299 -3.11 5.20 3.00
N ALA A 300 -2.47 5.08 4.16
CA ALA A 300 -1.66 3.92 4.47
C ALA A 300 -2.53 2.69 4.68
N GLN A 301 -2.04 1.54 4.20
CA GLN A 301 -2.75 0.27 4.29
C GLN A 301 -1.86 -0.77 4.94
N VAL A 302 -2.39 -1.45 5.96
CA VAL A 302 -1.80 -2.67 6.51
C VAL A 302 -2.62 -3.83 5.96
N MET A 303 -1.99 -4.66 5.15
CA MET A 303 -2.57 -5.82 4.49
C MET A 303 -2.08 -7.06 5.23
N ILE A 304 -3.01 -7.93 5.62
CA ILE A 304 -2.74 -9.09 6.47
C ILE A 304 -3.39 -10.30 5.83
N SER A 305 -2.58 -11.27 5.44
CA SER A 305 -3.07 -12.56 4.98
C SER A 305 -2.97 -13.58 6.11
N VAL A 306 -4.12 -14.09 6.57
CA VAL A 306 -4.14 -15.15 7.60
C VAL A 306 -3.90 -16.50 6.91
N ARG A 307 -2.86 -17.20 7.35
CA ARG A 307 -2.51 -18.56 6.94
C ARG A 307 -2.65 -19.50 8.15
N SER A 308 -2.31 -20.78 7.98
CA SER A 308 -2.48 -21.80 9.02
C SER A 308 -1.63 -21.53 10.27
N GLY A 309 -2.14 -20.70 11.20
CA GLY A 309 -1.45 -20.31 12.44
C GLY A 309 -0.36 -19.24 12.28
N ARG A 310 -0.31 -18.52 11.14
CA ARG A 310 0.64 -17.43 10.88
C ARG A 310 0.03 -16.31 10.04
N LEU A 311 0.76 -15.20 9.95
CA LEU A 311 0.41 -14.03 9.16
C LEU A 311 1.52 -13.69 8.16
N ASP A 312 1.10 -13.32 6.95
CA ASP A 312 1.92 -12.50 6.05
C ASP A 312 1.40 -11.06 6.15
N ILE A 313 2.31 -10.10 6.39
CA ILE A 313 1.96 -8.70 6.68
C ILE A 313 2.68 -7.80 5.69
N ALA A 314 1.92 -7.01 4.94
CA ALA A 314 2.42 -5.96 4.06
C ALA A 314 1.90 -4.59 4.51
N ILE A 315 2.73 -3.55 4.35
CA ILE A 315 2.39 -2.17 4.71
C ILE A 315 2.69 -1.28 3.51
N ALA A 316 1.62 -0.78 2.89
CA ALA A 316 1.72 0.28 1.91
C ALA A 316 1.69 1.63 2.64
N ALA A 317 2.85 2.30 2.70
CA ALA A 317 2.98 3.58 3.39
C ALA A 317 2.45 4.73 2.54
N SER A 318 1.66 5.61 3.17
CA SER A 318 1.20 6.87 2.56
C SER A 318 2.34 7.86 2.37
N ASP A 319 2.12 8.90 1.57
CA ASP A 319 3.10 9.96 1.36
C ASP A 319 3.45 10.73 2.65
N GLU A 320 2.52 10.84 3.60
CA GLU A 320 2.76 11.47 4.91
C GLU A 320 3.72 10.67 5.81
N MET A 321 3.86 9.35 5.59
CA MET A 321 4.75 8.50 6.37
C MET A 321 6.22 8.64 5.98
N ALA A 322 6.51 9.16 4.79
CA ALA A 322 7.88 9.31 4.30
C ALA A 322 8.75 10.11 5.27
N SER A 323 9.79 9.47 5.81
CA SER A 323 10.67 10.01 6.87
C SER A 323 9.98 10.31 8.22
N ALA A 324 8.68 10.08 8.35
CA ALA A 324 7.88 10.34 9.56
C ALA A 324 7.67 9.09 10.42
N VAL A 325 8.01 7.91 9.90
CA VAL A 325 7.94 6.62 10.62
C VAL A 325 9.33 6.02 10.82
N GLU A 326 9.46 5.10 11.77
CA GLU A 326 10.67 4.33 12.05
C GLU A 326 10.31 2.93 12.56
N GLY A 327 11.19 1.95 12.38
CA GLY A 327 10.98 0.59 12.87
C GLY A 327 11.86 -0.44 12.18
N LEU A 328 11.53 -1.72 12.37
CA LEU A 328 12.19 -2.81 11.64
C LEU A 328 12.05 -2.69 10.11
N LEU A 329 11.04 -1.97 9.62
CA LEU A 329 10.82 -1.75 8.18
C LEU A 329 11.41 -0.42 7.66
N GLY A 330 12.30 0.23 8.42
CA GLY A 330 13.00 1.45 8.00
C GLY A 330 12.17 2.73 8.18
N ASP A 331 12.56 3.79 7.49
CA ASP A 331 11.90 5.11 7.61
C ASP A 331 11.35 5.69 6.29
N GLY A 332 11.55 5.00 5.17
CA GLY A 332 10.94 5.34 3.89
C GLY A 332 11.35 6.72 3.37
N ASP A 333 12.58 7.14 3.65
CA ASP A 333 13.15 8.42 3.21
C ASP A 333 13.71 8.37 1.77
N GLY A 334 13.65 7.19 1.13
CA GLY A 334 14.18 6.91 -0.20
C GLY A 334 15.65 6.49 -0.18
N ASN A 335 16.23 6.20 0.99
CA ASN A 335 17.61 5.80 1.17
C ASN A 335 17.74 4.46 1.89
N ALA A 336 17.73 3.39 1.10
CA ALA A 336 18.00 2.02 1.52
C ALA A 336 19.31 1.79 2.30
N ALA A 337 20.24 2.75 2.34
CA ALA A 337 21.48 2.60 3.13
C ALA A 337 21.27 2.80 4.64
N ASN A 338 20.19 3.48 5.08
CA ASN A 338 19.91 3.76 6.49
C ASN A 338 18.66 3.07 7.06
N ASP A 339 17.99 2.20 6.30
CA ASP A 339 16.78 1.53 6.79
C ASP A 339 17.03 0.63 8.00
N ILE A 340 18.18 -0.03 8.06
CA ILE A 340 18.52 -0.91 9.19
C ILE A 340 19.23 -0.07 10.23
N ALA A 341 18.45 0.67 11.00
CA ALA A 341 18.93 1.57 12.05
C ALA A 341 18.20 1.34 13.38
N ARG A 342 18.91 1.62 14.47
CA ARG A 342 18.33 1.76 15.80
C ARG A 342 17.48 3.03 15.88
N ALA A 343 16.62 3.12 16.88
CA ALA A 343 15.75 4.27 17.13
C ALA A 343 16.54 5.58 17.37
N ASP A 344 17.81 5.50 17.79
CA ASP A 344 18.70 6.65 17.90
C ASP A 344 19.31 7.11 16.55
N GLY A 345 18.95 6.43 15.44
CA GLY A 345 19.45 6.66 14.09
C GLY A 345 20.79 5.97 13.78
N THR A 346 21.33 5.16 14.71
CA THR A 346 22.57 4.41 14.45
C THR A 346 22.29 3.30 13.44
N VAL A 347 22.82 3.47 12.23
CA VAL A 347 22.77 2.48 11.14
C VAL A 347 23.69 1.29 11.42
N LEU A 348 23.20 0.07 11.17
CA LEU A 348 24.00 -1.15 11.28
C LEU A 348 24.91 -1.33 10.05
N ASP A 349 26.14 -1.77 10.31
CA ASP A 349 27.09 -2.10 9.25
C ASP A 349 26.62 -3.31 8.44
N ARG A 350 26.92 -3.31 7.13
CA ARG A 350 26.66 -4.44 6.24
C ARG A 350 27.99 -5.14 5.85
N PRO A 351 28.04 -6.49 5.81
CA PRO A 351 26.94 -7.44 6.07
C PRO A 351 26.49 -7.43 7.53
N LEU A 352 25.19 -7.69 7.77
CA LEU A 352 24.60 -7.66 9.10
C LEU A 352 25.20 -8.78 9.95
N ALA A 353 25.94 -8.41 11.00
CA ALA A 353 26.48 -9.39 11.93
C ALA A 353 25.38 -9.88 12.89
N TYR A 354 25.40 -11.17 13.20
CA TYR A 354 24.43 -11.80 14.11
C TYR A 354 24.27 -11.03 15.43
N GLU A 355 25.38 -10.69 16.07
CA GLU A 355 25.40 -9.99 17.37
C GLU A 355 24.88 -8.55 17.29
N ASP A 356 25.03 -7.89 16.14
CA ASP A 356 24.52 -6.54 15.94
C ASP A 356 23.00 -6.55 15.75
N LEU A 357 22.51 -7.51 14.95
CA LEU A 357 21.09 -7.69 14.63
C LEU A 357 20.29 -8.25 15.82
N TYR A 358 20.73 -9.37 16.41
CA TYR A 358 20.03 -10.04 17.52
C TYR A 358 20.49 -9.58 18.90
N GLY A 359 21.44 -8.65 18.97
CA GLY A 359 21.78 -7.93 20.19
C GLY A 359 21.02 -6.61 20.28
N GLY A 360 21.76 -5.51 20.16
CA GLY A 360 21.21 -4.19 20.43
C GLY A 360 20.12 -3.73 19.46
N TYR A 361 20.11 -4.18 18.20
CA TYR A 361 19.04 -3.80 17.26
C TYR A 361 17.71 -4.47 17.60
N ARG A 362 17.69 -5.80 17.79
CA ARG A 362 16.53 -6.55 18.31
C ARG A 362 16.00 -5.94 19.59
N ASP A 363 16.87 -5.67 20.55
CA ASP A 363 16.46 -5.17 21.87
C ASP A 363 15.87 -3.76 21.82
N ASP A 364 16.30 -2.93 20.87
CA ASP A 364 15.84 -1.55 20.70
C ASP A 364 14.43 -1.47 20.07
N TRP A 365 14.13 -2.37 19.13
CA TRP A 365 12.80 -2.48 18.50
C TRP A 365 11.83 -3.40 19.25
N ARG A 366 12.26 -4.00 20.35
CA ARG A 366 11.42 -4.88 21.18
C ARG A 366 10.40 -4.09 21.98
N VAL A 367 9.17 -4.59 22.01
CA VAL A 367 8.14 -4.16 22.96
C VAL A 367 8.47 -4.74 24.34
N THR A 368 8.67 -3.88 25.34
CA THR A 368 9.22 -4.31 26.64
C THR A 368 8.30 -4.06 27.84
N THR A 369 7.20 -3.33 27.63
CA THR A 369 6.26 -2.98 28.70
C THR A 369 4.82 -3.10 28.21
N ASP A 370 3.90 -3.38 29.14
CA ASP A 370 2.46 -3.46 28.85
C ASP A 370 1.88 -2.13 28.32
N VAL A 371 2.56 -1.00 28.58
CA VAL A 371 2.16 0.32 28.05
C VAL A 371 2.57 0.48 26.58
N GLN A 372 3.67 -0.15 26.18
CA GLN A 372 4.11 -0.17 24.79
C GLN A 372 3.28 -1.17 23.97
N SER A 373 2.97 -2.33 24.54
CA SER A 373 2.27 -3.38 23.80
C SER A 373 0.89 -2.93 23.34
N LEU A 374 0.60 -3.19 22.07
CA LEU A 374 -0.72 -3.02 21.47
C LEU A 374 -1.59 -4.28 21.60
N PHE A 375 -0.99 -5.39 22.01
CA PHE A 375 -1.68 -6.68 21.99
C PHE A 375 -2.66 -6.82 23.15
N THR A 376 -3.77 -7.47 22.85
CA THR A 376 -4.65 -8.04 23.87
C THR A 376 -4.16 -9.44 24.18
N TYR A 377 -4.14 -9.79 25.46
CA TYR A 377 -3.63 -11.08 25.94
C TYR A 377 -4.77 -11.94 26.46
N ASP A 378 -4.74 -13.21 26.07
CA ASP A 378 -5.68 -14.18 26.59
C ASP A 378 -5.43 -14.49 28.06
N GLN A 379 -6.38 -15.19 28.68
CA GLN A 379 -6.26 -15.57 30.07
C GLN A 379 -5.03 -16.48 30.30
N GLY A 380 -4.02 -15.94 30.99
CA GLY A 380 -2.80 -16.67 31.33
C GLY A 380 -1.60 -16.28 30.47
N GLU A 381 -1.82 -15.48 29.44
CA GLU A 381 -0.78 -14.90 28.60
C GLU A 381 -0.23 -13.61 29.20
N SER A 382 0.96 -13.24 28.76
CA SER A 382 1.60 -11.97 29.11
C SER A 382 2.69 -11.66 28.10
N LEU A 383 3.01 -10.37 27.93
CA LEU A 383 4.14 -9.90 27.12
C LEU A 383 5.44 -10.70 27.37
N ALA A 384 5.77 -10.94 28.64
CA ALA A 384 6.97 -11.68 29.01
C ALA A 384 6.94 -13.16 28.59
N GLY A 385 5.76 -13.74 28.41
CA GLY A 385 5.58 -15.13 27.98
C GLY A 385 5.89 -15.36 26.50
N PHE A 386 5.79 -14.31 25.67
CA PHE A 386 6.07 -14.38 24.24
C PHE A 386 7.52 -14.09 23.87
N TYR A 387 8.36 -13.68 24.82
CA TYR A 387 9.75 -13.33 24.55
C TYR A 387 10.71 -14.48 24.85
N ASP A 388 11.60 -14.76 23.90
CA ASP A 388 12.76 -15.63 24.12
C ASP A 388 14.05 -14.92 23.72
N ALA A 389 14.87 -14.60 24.72
CA ALA A 389 16.15 -13.93 24.54
C ALA A 389 17.21 -14.79 23.83
N ASP A 390 17.07 -16.12 23.89
CA ASP A 390 17.99 -17.08 23.31
C ASP A 390 17.61 -17.42 21.85
N ALA A 391 16.45 -16.97 21.36
CA ALA A 391 16.06 -17.14 19.96
C ALA A 391 16.66 -16.05 19.04
N PRO A 392 17.08 -16.41 17.80
CA PRO A 392 17.01 -17.74 17.18
C PRO A 392 18.14 -18.71 17.61
N GLY A 393 19.12 -18.24 18.39
CA GLY A 393 20.26 -19.03 18.87
C GLY A 393 21.35 -19.28 17.83
N GLN A 394 20.98 -19.38 16.55
CA GLN A 394 21.85 -19.39 15.38
C GLN A 394 21.04 -19.00 14.13
N THR A 395 21.71 -18.53 13.08
CA THR A 395 21.12 -18.38 11.74
C THR A 395 21.16 -19.71 11.01
N VAL A 396 20.07 -20.07 10.33
CA VAL A 396 20.03 -21.24 9.43
C VAL A 396 20.10 -20.75 7.99
N SER A 397 20.75 -21.52 7.13
CA SER A 397 20.92 -21.23 5.70
C SER A 397 20.71 -22.50 4.88
N VAL A 398 20.55 -22.35 3.57
CA VAL A 398 20.42 -23.49 2.64
C VAL A 398 21.63 -24.44 2.73
N ASP A 399 22.82 -23.91 3.05
CA ASP A 399 24.06 -24.69 3.20
C ASP A 399 24.04 -25.65 4.41
N ASP A 400 23.08 -25.49 5.32
CA ASP A 400 22.90 -26.36 6.48
C ASP A 400 22.12 -27.65 6.15
N PHE A 401 21.59 -27.78 4.93
CA PHE A 401 20.79 -28.92 4.46
C PHE A 401 21.55 -29.83 3.49
N ASP A 402 21.09 -31.08 3.34
CA ASP A 402 21.71 -32.00 2.38
C ASP A 402 21.33 -31.70 0.92
N ASP A 403 22.25 -31.99 -0.01
CA ASP A 403 22.10 -31.70 -1.44
C ASP A 403 20.80 -32.26 -2.05
N ALA A 404 20.30 -33.40 -1.55
CA ALA A 404 19.10 -34.04 -2.08
C ALA A 404 17.85 -33.26 -1.65
N ALA A 405 17.76 -32.88 -0.37
CA ALA A 405 16.68 -32.02 0.13
C ALA A 405 16.65 -30.67 -0.60
N VAL A 406 17.82 -30.04 -0.81
CA VAL A 406 17.93 -28.79 -1.57
C VAL A 406 17.42 -28.96 -3.00
N THR A 407 17.80 -30.05 -3.68
CA THR A 407 17.36 -30.31 -5.07
C THR A 407 15.84 -30.52 -5.16
N ASP A 408 15.27 -31.25 -4.20
CA ASP A 408 13.82 -31.50 -4.14
C ASP A 408 13.05 -30.20 -3.87
N ALA A 409 13.54 -29.37 -2.95
CA ALA A 409 12.96 -28.06 -2.64
C ALA A 409 13.02 -27.09 -3.83
N GLN A 410 14.16 -27.00 -4.53
CA GLN A 410 14.29 -26.21 -5.76
C GLN A 410 13.26 -26.63 -6.81
N THR A 411 13.04 -27.94 -6.98
CA THR A 411 12.04 -28.46 -7.93
C THR A 411 10.63 -27.98 -7.57
N LEU A 412 10.28 -27.96 -6.29
CA LEU A 412 8.97 -27.50 -5.82
C LEU A 412 8.80 -25.99 -6.01
N VAL A 413 9.78 -25.19 -5.59
CA VAL A 413 9.77 -23.72 -5.72
C VAL A 413 9.68 -23.29 -7.19
N GLU A 414 10.46 -23.91 -8.08
CA GLU A 414 10.37 -23.66 -9.52
C GLU A 414 9.01 -24.08 -10.09
N SER A 415 8.42 -25.17 -9.60
CA SER A 415 7.10 -25.63 -10.05
C SER A 415 5.95 -24.71 -9.62
N ALA A 416 6.15 -23.97 -8.51
CA ALA A 416 5.25 -22.91 -8.06
C ALA A 416 5.39 -21.61 -8.87
N GLY A 417 6.34 -21.56 -9.82
CA GLY A 417 6.54 -20.41 -10.70
C GLY A 417 7.48 -19.33 -10.15
N VAL A 418 8.09 -19.56 -8.98
CA VAL A 418 9.06 -18.63 -8.40
C VAL A 418 10.36 -18.70 -9.21
N THR A 419 10.89 -17.55 -9.62
CA THR A 419 11.99 -17.46 -10.60
C THR A 419 13.35 -17.62 -9.93
N PRO A 420 14.21 -18.59 -10.33
CA PRO A 420 15.55 -18.76 -9.77
C PRO A 420 16.40 -17.48 -9.77
N GLY A 421 17.06 -17.21 -8.64
CA GLY A 421 17.96 -16.05 -8.47
C GLY A 421 17.26 -14.75 -8.10
N THR A 422 15.98 -14.78 -7.73
CA THR A 422 15.28 -13.68 -7.07
C THR A 422 15.29 -13.86 -5.54
N LEU A 423 15.07 -12.78 -4.78
CA LEU A 423 14.93 -12.86 -3.32
C LEU A 423 13.77 -13.80 -2.92
N ALA A 424 12.64 -13.69 -3.62
CA ALA A 424 11.49 -14.58 -3.45
C ALA A 424 11.85 -16.07 -3.61
N TYR A 425 12.77 -16.40 -4.52
CA TYR A 425 13.21 -17.78 -4.72
C TYR A 425 14.09 -18.28 -3.57
N ASP A 426 15.03 -17.46 -3.13
CA ASP A 426 15.96 -17.83 -2.05
C ASP A 426 15.20 -17.99 -0.72
N ASN A 427 14.22 -17.13 -0.46
CA ASN A 427 13.29 -17.22 0.67
C ASN A 427 12.44 -18.50 0.58
N ALA A 428 11.62 -18.65 -0.48
CA ALA A 428 10.77 -19.83 -0.68
C ALA A 428 11.51 -21.16 -0.52
N LEU A 429 12.76 -21.22 -0.98
CA LEU A 429 13.63 -22.38 -0.82
C LEU A 429 14.00 -22.64 0.63
N LEU A 430 14.45 -21.63 1.37
CA LEU A 430 14.83 -21.76 2.77
C LEU A 430 13.62 -22.08 3.65
N ASP A 431 12.50 -21.37 3.48
CA ASP A 431 11.28 -21.60 4.25
C ASP A 431 10.81 -23.05 4.10
N PHE A 432 10.78 -23.56 2.86
CA PHE A 432 10.36 -24.93 2.60
C PHE A 432 11.34 -25.95 3.20
N LEU A 433 12.66 -25.69 3.11
CA LEU A 433 13.65 -26.58 3.73
C LEU A 433 13.51 -26.64 5.25
N LEU A 434 13.15 -25.52 5.89
CA LEU A 434 12.98 -25.42 7.33
C LEU A 434 11.68 -26.06 7.82
N THR A 435 10.59 -25.88 7.08
CA THR A 435 9.23 -26.23 7.52
C THR A 435 8.71 -27.52 6.90
N ASN A 436 9.22 -27.90 5.73
CA ASN A 436 8.65 -28.93 4.85
C ASN A 436 7.15 -28.68 4.57
N ASP A 437 6.74 -27.41 4.49
CA ASP A 437 5.38 -26.95 4.23
C ASP A 437 5.34 -26.09 2.96
N ALA A 438 4.51 -26.49 2.00
CA ALA A 438 4.40 -25.81 0.72
C ALA A 438 3.68 -24.45 0.81
N GLU A 439 2.91 -24.19 1.87
CA GLU A 439 2.25 -22.88 2.07
C GLU A 439 3.28 -21.74 2.20
N PHE A 440 4.50 -22.01 2.65
CA PHE A 440 5.56 -21.01 2.73
C PHE A 440 6.14 -20.63 1.36
N ILE A 441 6.06 -21.52 0.38
CA ILE A 441 6.42 -21.21 -1.01
C ILE A 441 5.44 -20.18 -1.58
N GLU A 442 4.15 -20.28 -1.22
CA GLU A 442 3.12 -19.33 -1.64
C GLU A 442 3.35 -17.93 -1.04
N SER A 443 3.68 -17.84 0.26
CA SER A 443 4.02 -16.58 0.95
C SER A 443 5.17 -15.81 0.29
N SER A 444 6.15 -16.53 -0.26
CA SER A 444 7.30 -15.92 -0.94
C SER A 444 7.03 -15.55 -2.41
N ALA A 445 6.04 -16.16 -3.05
CA ALA A 445 5.72 -15.94 -4.46
C ALA A 445 4.93 -14.65 -4.70
N ASP A 446 4.13 -14.22 -3.72
CA ASP A 446 3.29 -13.01 -3.75
C ASP A 446 3.21 -12.39 -2.33
N PRO A 447 4.30 -11.72 -1.88
CA PRO A 447 4.46 -11.22 -0.51
C PRO A 447 3.64 -9.95 -0.18
#